data_AF-A0A1C2DST9-F1
#
_entry.id   AF-A0A1C2DST9-F1
#
_cell.length_a   1.000
_cell.length_b   1.000
_cell.length_c   1.000
_cell.angle_alpha   90.00
_cell.angle_beta   90.00
_cell.angle_gamma   90.00
#
_symmetry.space_group_name_H-M   'P 1'
#
loop_
_entity.id
_entity.type
_entity.pdbx_description
1 polymer ?
#
loop_
_entity_poly.entity_id
_entity_poly.type
_entity_poly.pdbx_seq_one_letter_code
_entity_poly.pdbx_strand_id
1 'polypeptide(L)' 'MTSCHCRLKAADDPAVIVGLAVHFARSALTHSVSLPVSVCDRLTKAVEAGDPACRSVAEWLGDLGLLDPKPQLSAEEGGR' A
#
# COMPACT_ATOMS: atom_id res chain seq x y z
N MET A 1 -30.49 -24.35 -6.07
CA MET A 1 -29.08 -24.41 -5.65
C MET A 1 -28.42 -23.09 -6.02
N THR A 2 -28.41 -22.11 -5.12
CA THR A 2 -27.67 -20.86 -5.31
C THR A 2 -26.27 -21.07 -4.72
N SER A 3 -25.31 -21.44 -5.56
CA SER A 3 -23.90 -21.35 -5.16
C SER A 3 -23.54 -19.87 -5.13
N CYS A 4 -23.47 -19.31 -3.93
CA CYS A 4 -22.95 -17.97 -3.75
C CYS A 4 -21.54 -17.96 -4.33
N HIS A 5 -21.34 -17.30 -5.47
CA HIS A 5 -20.04 -17.07 -6.09
C HIS A 5 -19.28 -16.00 -5.28
N CYS A 6 -19.22 -16.16 -3.95
CA CYS A 6 -18.36 -15.39 -3.09
C CYS A 6 -16.92 -15.87 -3.32
N ARG A 7 -16.35 -15.60 -4.49
CA ARG A 7 -14.90 -15.51 -4.64
C ARG A 7 -14.46 -14.24 -3.91
N LEU A 8 -14.64 -14.20 -2.60
CA LEU A 8 -13.83 -13.35 -1.75
C LEU A 8 -12.43 -13.93 -1.88
N LYS A 9 -11.66 -13.43 -2.84
CA LYS A 9 -10.21 -13.50 -2.74
C LYS A 9 -9.89 -12.72 -1.48
N ALA A 10 -9.87 -13.39 -0.33
CA ALA A 10 -9.59 -12.77 0.96
C ALA A 10 -8.26 -11.99 0.93
N ALA A 11 -7.37 -12.38 0.02
CA ALA A 11 -6.13 -11.69 -0.32
C ALA A 11 -6.28 -10.25 -0.86
N ASP A 12 -7.46 -9.88 -1.38
CA ASP A 12 -7.84 -8.54 -1.89
C ASP A 12 -8.79 -7.81 -0.92
N ASP A 13 -9.07 -8.38 0.25
CA ASP A 13 -9.84 -7.69 1.28
C ASP A 13 -9.03 -6.52 1.86
N PRO A 14 -9.59 -5.30 1.97
CA PRO A 14 -8.87 -4.14 2.48
C PRO A 14 -8.24 -4.36 3.86
N ALA A 15 -8.91 -5.07 4.77
CA ALA A 15 -8.39 -5.33 6.10
C ALA A 15 -7.16 -6.25 6.05
N VAL A 16 -7.14 -7.22 5.12
CA VAL A 16 -5.99 -8.09 4.89
C VAL A 16 -4.82 -7.30 4.31
N ILE A 17 -5.07 -6.43 3.32
CA ILE A 17 -4.05 -5.58 2.71
C ILE A 17 -3.43 -4.65 3.76
N VAL A 18 -4.25 -3.99 4.58
CA VAL A 18 -3.82 -3.14 5.69
C VAL A 18 -2.97 -3.93 6.69
N GLY A 19 -3.43 -5.11 7.13
CA GLY A 19 -2.69 -5.95 8.06
C GLY A 19 -1.32 -6.37 7.53
N LEU A 20 -1.24 -6.75 6.25
CA LEU A 20 0.02 -7.07 5.58
C LEU A 20 0.94 -5.85 5.51
N ALA A 21 0.44 -4.71 5.07
CA ALA A 21 1.20 -3.47 4.96
C ALA A 21 1.82 -3.07 6.31
N VAL A 22 1.04 -3.08 7.39
CA VAL A 22 1.52 -2.75 8.74
C VAL A 22 2.54 -3.78 9.24
N HIS A 23 2.31 -5.07 8.99
CA HIS A 23 3.26 -6.12 9.37
C HIS A 23 4.62 -5.92 8.68
N PHE A 24 4.63 -5.69 7.37
CA PHE A 24 5.87 -5.46 6.63
C PHE A 24 6.52 -4.13 6.98
N ALA A 25 5.76 -3.09 7.29
CA ALA A 25 6.31 -1.82 7.77
C ALA A 25 7.10 -1.99 9.06
N ARG A 26 6.56 -2.74 10.03
CA ARG A 26 7.25 -3.05 11.28
C ARG A 26 8.52 -3.85 11.03
N SER A 27 8.46 -4.83 10.15
CA SER A 27 9.63 -5.62 9.75
C SER A 27 10.69 -4.74 9.08
N ALA A 28 10.29 -3.83 8.21
CA ALA A 28 11.17 -2.89 7.53
C ALA A 28 11.90 -1.97 8.51
N LEU A 29 11.17 -1.41 9.48
CA LEU A 29 11.76 -0.55 10.51
C LEU A 29 12.69 -1.32 11.46
N THR A 30 12.38 -2.58 11.76
CA THR A 30 13.15 -3.38 12.73
C THR A 30 14.37 -4.04 12.10
N HIS A 31 14.23 -4.52 10.87
CA HIS A 31 15.22 -5.35 10.19
C HIS A 31 15.84 -4.69 8.95
N SER A 32 15.49 -3.43 8.66
CA SER A 32 15.94 -2.71 7.46
C SER A 32 15.67 -3.48 6.15
N VAL A 33 14.53 -4.17 6.10
CA VAL A 33 14.07 -4.91 4.91
C VAL A 33 13.12 -4.06 4.08
N SER A 34 13.12 -4.23 2.76
CA SER A 34 12.16 -3.54 1.89
C SER A 34 10.76 -4.15 1.97
N LEU A 35 9.75 -3.33 1.65
CA LEU A 35 8.38 -3.84 1.51
C LEU A 35 8.27 -4.75 0.28
N PRO A 36 7.56 -5.89 0.38
CA PRO A 36 7.31 -6.72 -0.79
C PRO A 36 6.51 -5.96 -1.85
N VAL A 37 6.99 -5.99 -3.09
CA VAL A 37 6.32 -5.35 -4.25
C VAL A 37 4.86 -5.79 -4.39
N SER A 38 4.56 -7.05 -4.09
CA SER A 38 3.19 -7.58 -4.13
C SER A 38 2.23 -6.94 -3.12
N VAL A 39 2.73 -6.45 -1.98
CA VAL A 39 1.94 -5.73 -0.99
C VAL A 39 1.73 -4.29 -1.44
N CYS A 40 2.77 -3.65 -1.98
CA CYS A 40 2.66 -2.30 -2.55
C CYS A 40 1.66 -2.24 -3.72
N ASP A 41 1.70 -3.22 -4.63
CA ASP A 41 0.77 -3.31 -5.76
C ASP A 41 -0.69 -3.49 -5.30
N ARG A 42 -0.93 -4.35 -4.30
CA ARG A 42 -2.28 -4.53 -3.74
C ARG A 42 -2.78 -3.30 -3.02
N LEU A 43 -1.91 -2.66 -2.23
CA LEU A 43 -2.24 -1.42 -1.54
C LEU A 43 -2.60 -0.33 -2.56
N THR A 44 -1.82 -0.20 -3.64
CA THR A 44 -2.09 0.76 -4.72
C THR A 44 -3.46 0.49 -5.36
N LYS A 45 -3.77 -0.76 -5.70
CA LYS A 45 -5.07 -1.13 -6.26
C LYS A 45 -6.24 -0.84 -5.31
N ALA A 46 -6.07 -1.07 -4.02
CA ALA A 46 -7.11 -0.77 -3.03
C ALA A 46 -7.31 0.74 -2.84
N VAL A 47 -6.24 1.53 -2.92
CA VAL A 47 -6.32 3.00 -2.93
C VAL A 47 -7.04 3.51 -4.18
N GLU A 48 -6.72 2.96 -5.35
CA GLU A 48 -7.40 3.27 -6.62
C GLU A 48 -8.88 2.88 -6.59
N ALA A 49 -9.22 1.78 -5.92
CA ALA A 49 -10.60 1.36 -5.68
C ALA A 49 -11.35 2.27 -4.67
N GLY A 50 -10.65 3.21 -4.02
CA GLY A 50 -11.23 4.20 -3.13
C GLY A 50 -11.36 3.74 -1.67
N ASP A 51 -10.65 2.70 -1.24
CA ASP A 51 -10.68 2.27 0.15
C ASP A 51 -9.96 3.29 1.06
N PRO A 52 -10.66 3.87 2.06
CA PRO A 52 -10.08 4.92 2.90
C PRO A 52 -9.00 4.39 3.84
N ALA A 53 -9.09 3.14 4.32
CA ALA A 53 -8.10 2.58 5.22
C ALA A 53 -6.79 2.29 4.48
N CYS A 54 -6.87 1.73 3.27
CA CYS A 54 -5.72 1.55 2.39
C CYS A 54 -5.06 2.89 2.02
N ARG A 55 -5.84 3.96 1.79
CA ARG A 55 -5.27 5.30 1.55
C ARG A 55 -4.47 5.81 2.74
N SER A 56 -5.05 5.79 3.94
CA SER A 56 -4.35 6.25 5.13
C SER A 56 -3.08 5.43 5.42
N VAL A 57 -3.10 4.13 5.16
CA VAL A 57 -1.90 3.28 5.30
C VAL A 57 -0.86 3.61 4.24
N ALA A 58 -1.26 3.86 2.99
CA ALA A 58 -0.32 4.26 1.94
C ALA A 58 0.36 5.59 2.26
N GLU A 59 -0.39 6.59 2.73
CA GLU A 59 0.17 7.87 3.20
C GLU A 59 1.16 7.64 4.35
N TRP A 60 0.74 6.88 5.38
CA TRP A 60 1.60 6.55 6.52
C TRP A 60 2.90 5.83 6.11
N LEU A 61 2.86 4.90 5.15
CA LEU A 61 4.07 4.24 4.65
C LEU A 61 4.96 5.19 3.84
N GLY A 62 4.37 6.13 3.11
CA GLY A 62 5.09 7.20 2.42
C GLY A 62 5.85 8.09 3.39
N ASP A 63 5.21 8.50 4.50
CA ASP A 63 5.84 9.29 5.57
C ASP A 63 7.00 8.56 6.24
N LEU A 64 6.95 7.22 6.28
CA LEU A 64 8.05 6.38 6.78
C LEU A 64 9.17 6.16 5.75
N GLY A 65 9.03 6.65 4.52
CA GLY A 65 9.98 6.39 3.42
C GLY A 65 9.99 4.92 2.98
N LEU A 66 8.92 4.18 3.27
CA LEU A 66 8.82 2.74 3.01
C LEU A 66 8.10 2.41 1.70
N LEU A 67 7.36 3.38 1.16
CA LEU A 67 6.99 3.37 -0.24
C LEU A 67 8.01 4.18 -1.01
N ASP A 68 8.57 3.58 -2.05
CA ASP A 68 9.36 4.34 -3.00
C ASP A 68 8.49 5.50 -3.51
N PRO A 69 8.93 6.75 -3.36
CA PRO A 69 8.19 7.86 -3.92
C PRO A 69 8.14 7.62 -5.42
N LYS A 70 6.94 7.35 -5.95
CA LYS A 70 6.62 7.61 -7.35
C LYS A 70 7.34 8.92 -7.69
N PRO A 71 8.20 8.97 -8.72
CA PRO A 71 9.04 10.14 -8.98
C PRO A 71 8.11 11.33 -9.03
N GLN A 72 8.17 12.12 -7.97
CA GLN A 72 7.34 13.29 -7.79
C GLN A 72 7.78 14.18 -8.94
N LEU A 73 6.87 14.34 -9.90
CA LEU A 73 6.71 15.48 -10.78
C LEU A 73 7.80 16.53 -10.52
N SER A 74 8.75 16.64 -11.45
CA SER A 74 9.79 17.66 -11.46
C SER A 74 9.23 18.99 -10.96
N ALA A 75 9.48 19.30 -9.69
CA ALA A 75 9.43 20.65 -9.22
C ALA A 75 10.64 21.31 -9.87
N GLU A 76 10.38 21.96 -11.01
CA GLU A 76 11.35 22.85 -11.63
C GLU A 76 11.58 24.01 -10.65
N GLU A 77 12.60 23.86 -9.81
CA GLU A 77 13.09 24.88 -8.89
C GLU A 77 14.27 25.61 -9.54
N GLY A 78 14.20 26.95 -9.58
CA GLY A 78 15.32 27.88 -9.76
C GLY A 78 15.51 28.37 -11.20
N GLY A 79 15.13 29.58 -11.59
CA GLY A 79 15.33 30.85 -10.90
C GLY A 79 16.64 31.48 -11.37
N ARG A 80 16.55 32.42 -12.32
CA ARG A 80 17.65 33.28 -12.76
C ARG A 80 17.33 34.72 -12.38
#